data_AF-A0A928Z9F1-F1
#
_entry.id   AF-A0A928Z9F1-F1
#
_cell.length_a   1.000
_cell.length_b   1.000
_cell.length_c   1.000
_cell.angle_alpha   90.00
_cell.angle_beta   90.00
_cell.angle_gamma   90.00
#
_symmetry.space_group_name_H-M   'P 1'
#
loop_
_entity.id
_entity.type
_entity.pdbx_description
1 polymer ?
#
loop_
_entity_poly.entity_id
_entity_poly.type
_entity_poly.pdbx_seq_one_letter_code
_entity_poly.pdbx_strand_id
1 'polypeptide(L)'
;MGIPSEISFRRFLLLRLVLLSLPVLLIGVLSYRKARSGLLETARQNLTESAVRKGASITASISAIGANLLTASQASSIQSGSLEEIRIFLDRLAARLPRNVRCIELKDLQTDRIEASTCDTPLPLTVPDTFWPVKARLEDLDEDLVYVKTALSDTQELESDSKLS
;
A
#
# COMPACT_ATOMS: atom_id res chain seq x y z
N MET A 1 1.07 75.48 9.62
CA MET A 1 1.40 74.05 9.40
C MET A 1 2.58 73.69 10.29
N GLY A 2 2.48 72.60 11.05
CA GLY A 2 3.30 72.33 12.25
C GLY A 2 4.82 72.19 12.05
N ILE A 3 5.55 72.66 13.05
CA ILE A 3 7.02 72.69 13.18
C ILE A 3 7.56 71.25 13.29
N PRO A 4 8.69 70.91 12.64
CA PRO A 4 9.29 69.59 12.73
C PRO A 4 9.71 69.30 14.17
N SER A 5 9.25 68.18 14.73
CA SER A 5 9.67 67.71 16.04
C SER A 5 11.18 67.44 16.05
N GLU A 6 11.95 68.10 16.91
CA GLU A 6 13.35 67.74 17.16
C GLU A 6 13.44 66.27 17.62
N ILE A 7 14.22 65.49 16.89
CA ILE A 7 14.42 64.07 17.17
C ILE A 7 15.50 63.96 18.26
N SER A 8 15.15 63.45 19.44
CA SER A 8 16.12 63.25 20.52
C SER A 8 17.25 62.31 20.10
N PHE A 9 18.48 62.55 20.58
CA PHE A 9 19.67 61.73 20.27
C PHE A 9 19.43 60.22 20.48
N ARG A 10 18.71 59.86 21.56
CA ARG A 10 18.28 58.49 21.85
C ARG A 10 17.40 57.90 20.72
N ARG A 11 16.48 58.70 20.18
CA ARG A 11 15.57 58.28 19.11
C ARG A 11 16.32 58.08 17.78
N PHE A 12 17.29 58.94 17.49
CA PHE A 12 18.17 58.80 16.32
C PHE A 12 19.03 57.51 16.41
N LEU A 13 19.62 57.23 17.56
CA LEU A 13 20.39 55.99 17.78
C LEU A 13 19.54 54.73 17.62
N LEU A 14 18.32 54.72 18.19
CA LEU A 14 17.39 53.59 18.06
C LEU A 14 16.96 53.37 16.61
N LEU A 15 16.64 54.45 15.87
CA LEU A 15 16.32 54.37 14.44
C LEU A 15 17.47 53.74 13.65
N ARG A 16 18.71 54.17 13.91
CA ARG A 16 19.89 53.63 13.23
C ARG A 16 20.11 52.14 13.53
N LEU A 17 19.88 51.71 14.77
CA LEU A 17 19.98 50.30 15.14
C LEU A 17 18.91 49.45 14.43
N VAL A 18 17.67 49.93 14.39
CA VAL A 18 16.59 49.27 13.64
C VAL A 18 16.92 49.19 12.16
N LEU A 19 17.34 50.30 11.54
CA LEU A 19 17.73 50.37 10.13
C LEU A 19 18.84 49.39 9.76
N LEU A 20 19.82 49.18 10.64
CA LEU A 20 20.90 48.20 10.42
C LEU A 20 20.45 46.75 10.63
N SER A 21 19.54 46.50 11.57
CA SER A 21 19.05 45.15 11.89
C SER A 21 17.99 44.61 10.92
N LEU A 22 17.14 45.49 10.38
CA LEU A 22 16.01 45.13 9.53
C LEU A 22 16.40 44.36 8.25
N PRO A 23 17.42 44.78 7.47
CA PRO A 23 17.81 44.04 6.28
C PRO A 23 18.30 42.62 6.60
N VAL A 24 19.04 42.45 7.69
CA VAL A 24 19.52 41.12 8.13
C VAL A 24 18.35 40.22 8.52
N LEU A 25 17.37 40.77 9.26
CA LEU A 25 16.17 40.04 9.65
C LEU A 25 15.36 39.59 8.42
N LEU A 26 15.19 40.47 7.42
CA LEU A 26 14.46 40.16 6.20
C LEU A 26 15.14 39.03 5.40
N ILE A 27 16.46 39.07 5.25
CA ILE A 27 17.23 38.00 4.60
C ILE A 27 17.06 36.69 5.38
N GLY A 28 17.14 36.73 6.71
CA GLY A 28 16.95 35.55 7.56
C GLY A 28 15.58 34.89 7.38
N VAL A 29 14.50 35.69 7.33
CA VAL A 29 13.14 35.17 7.12
C VAL A 29 12.98 34.51 5.74
N LEU A 30 13.52 35.12 4.69
CA LEU A 30 13.47 34.56 3.34
C LEU A 30 14.29 33.27 3.23
N SER A 31 15.50 33.25 3.80
CA SER A 31 16.37 32.07 3.82
C SER A 31 15.73 30.92 4.61
N TYR A 32 15.14 31.20 5.78
CA TYR A 32 14.42 30.20 6.56
C TYR A 32 13.24 29.62 5.79
N ARG A 33 12.41 30.47 5.16
CA ARG A 33 11.29 30.01 4.34
C ARG A 33 11.75 29.11 3.20
N LYS A 34 12.83 29.47 2.52
CA LYS A 34 13.39 28.69 1.42
C LYS A 34 13.97 27.35 1.89
N ALA A 35 14.73 27.35 2.98
CA ALA A 35 15.25 26.11 3.57
C ALA A 35 14.10 25.19 3.99
N ARG A 36 13.09 25.73 4.67
CA ARG A 36 11.90 24.98 5.08
C ARG A 36 11.15 24.41 3.89
N SER A 37 10.91 25.20 2.84
CA SER A 37 10.22 24.72 1.64
C SER A 37 11.05 23.67 0.90
N GLY A 38 12.37 23.83 0.83
CA GLY A 38 13.27 22.85 0.23
C GLY A 38 13.22 21.51 0.97
N LEU A 39 13.31 21.52 2.29
CA LEU A 39 13.20 20.32 3.12
C LEU A 39 11.84 19.62 2.96
N LEU A 40 10.75 20.41 2.95
CA LEU A 40 9.41 19.87 2.75
C LEU A 40 9.27 19.22 1.38
N GLU A 41 9.82 19.84 0.33
CA GLU A 41 9.77 19.31 -1.02
C GLU A 41 10.57 18.01 -1.15
N THR A 42 11.78 17.96 -0.60
CA THR A 42 12.58 16.73 -0.57
C THR A 42 11.88 15.63 0.22
N ALA A 43 11.27 15.96 1.36
CA ALA A 43 10.52 14.98 2.14
C ALA A 43 9.33 14.42 1.34
N ARG A 44 8.58 15.28 0.64
CA ARG A 44 7.49 14.86 -0.24
C ARG A 44 8.00 13.98 -1.37
N GLN A 45 9.06 14.38 -2.05
CA GLN A 45 9.63 13.62 -3.15
C GLN A 45 10.06 12.21 -2.69
N ASN A 46 10.76 12.12 -1.55
CA ASN A 46 11.19 10.83 -1.00
C ASN A 46 10.01 9.95 -0.59
N LEU A 47 8.96 10.53 0.00
CA LEU A 47 7.74 9.81 0.35
C LEU A 47 7.02 9.31 -0.89
N THR A 48 6.87 10.15 -1.92
CA THR A 48 6.26 9.77 -3.19
C THR A 48 7.04 8.66 -3.88
N GLU A 49 8.36 8.79 -3.97
CA GLU A 49 9.21 7.78 -4.58
C GLU A 49 9.17 6.46 -3.79
N SER A 50 9.17 6.53 -2.46
CA SER A 50 9.02 5.37 -1.60
C SER A 50 7.65 4.71 -1.76
N ALA A 51 6.58 5.49 -1.87
CA ALA A 51 5.23 4.98 -2.09
C ALA A 51 5.10 4.28 -3.45
N VAL A 52 5.64 4.88 -4.51
CA VAL A 52 5.68 4.28 -5.85
C VAL A 52 6.46 2.96 -5.84
N ARG A 53 7.67 2.93 -5.26
CA ARG A 53 8.46 1.69 -5.16
C ARG A 53 7.76 0.63 -4.33
N LYS A 54 7.12 1.02 -3.22
CA LYS A 54 6.37 0.07 -2.38
C LYS A 54 5.16 -0.49 -3.11
N GLY A 55 4.43 0.35 -3.84
CA GLY A 55 3.32 -0.07 -4.72
C GLY A 55 3.79 -1.08 -5.76
N ALA A 56 4.86 -0.77 -6.50
CA ALA A 56 5.44 -1.68 -7.50
C ALA A 56 5.86 -3.04 -6.87
N SER A 57 6.47 -3.01 -5.68
CA SER A 57 6.83 -4.23 -4.95
C SER A 57 5.62 -5.07 -4.53
N ILE A 58 4.51 -4.43 -4.12
CA ILE A 58 3.26 -5.13 -3.80
C ILE A 58 2.68 -5.78 -5.06
N THR A 59 2.56 -5.03 -6.17
CA THR A 59 2.06 -5.56 -7.44
C THR A 59 2.89 -6.74 -7.95
N ALA A 60 4.22 -6.64 -7.87
CA ALA A 60 5.11 -7.75 -8.23
C ALA A 60 4.91 -8.98 -7.33
N SER A 61 4.69 -8.77 -6.03
CA SER A 61 4.41 -9.86 -5.09
C SER A 61 3.08 -10.54 -5.39
N ILE A 62 2.04 -9.77 -5.72
CA ILE A 62 0.72 -10.27 -6.12
C ILE A 62 0.83 -11.11 -7.39
N SER A 63 1.49 -10.60 -8.42
CA SER A 63 1.72 -11.31 -9.68
C SER A 63 2.50 -12.61 -9.47
N ALA A 64 3.56 -12.58 -8.65
CA ALA A 64 4.33 -13.79 -8.34
C ALA A 64 3.49 -14.84 -7.59
N ILE A 65 2.64 -14.42 -6.65
CA ILE A 65 1.72 -15.34 -5.97
C ILE A 65 0.72 -15.91 -6.97
N GLY A 66 0.14 -15.06 -7.84
CA GLY A 66 -0.83 -15.48 -8.84
C GLY A 66 -0.27 -16.51 -9.82
N ALA A 67 0.91 -16.25 -10.38
CA ALA A 67 1.59 -17.17 -11.30
C ALA A 67 1.95 -18.52 -10.63
N ASN A 68 2.40 -18.49 -9.36
CA ASN A 68 2.65 -19.70 -8.60
C ASN A 68 1.36 -20.50 -8.35
N LEU A 69 0.25 -19.82 -8.07
CA LEU A 69 -1.05 -20.46 -7.84
C LEU A 69 -1.62 -21.06 -9.14
N LEU A 70 -1.49 -20.34 -10.26
CA LEU A 70 -1.89 -20.85 -11.59
C LEU A 70 -1.07 -22.09 -11.98
N THR A 71 0.25 -22.04 -11.75
CA THR A 71 1.11 -23.21 -11.99
C THR A 71 0.72 -24.37 -11.08
N ALA A 72 0.36 -24.08 -9.82
CA ALA A 72 -0.03 -25.08 -8.86
C ALA A 72 -1.39 -25.73 -9.17
N SER A 73 -2.36 -24.98 -9.66
CA SER A 73 -3.69 -25.50 -10.04
C SER A 73 -3.63 -26.45 -11.24
N GLN A 74 -2.59 -26.31 -12.09
CA GLN A 74 -2.32 -27.21 -13.20
C GLN A 74 -1.51 -28.46 -12.82
N ALA A 75 -1.07 -28.59 -11.57
CA ALA A 75 -0.32 -29.75 -11.12
C ALA A 75 -1.21 -31.00 -11.11
N SER A 76 -0.68 -32.13 -11.59
CA SER A 76 -1.42 -33.41 -11.61
C SER A 76 -1.86 -33.86 -10.22
N SER A 77 -1.08 -33.56 -9.18
CA SER A 77 -1.44 -33.82 -7.79
C SER A 77 -2.72 -33.09 -7.36
N ILE A 78 -3.01 -31.90 -7.92
CA ILE A 78 -4.24 -31.15 -7.63
C ILE A 78 -5.41 -31.61 -8.51
N GLN A 79 -5.17 -31.92 -9.79
CA GLN A 79 -6.24 -32.28 -10.73
C GLN A 79 -6.77 -33.70 -10.57
N SER A 80 -5.89 -34.65 -10.26
CA SER A 80 -6.22 -36.07 -10.25
C SER A 80 -5.51 -36.87 -9.15
N GLY A 81 -4.77 -36.19 -8.28
CA GLY A 81 -4.08 -36.82 -7.16
C GLY A 81 -5.03 -37.25 -6.05
N SER A 82 -4.57 -38.19 -5.24
CA SER A 82 -5.20 -38.55 -3.97
C SER A 82 -5.06 -37.41 -2.94
N LEU A 83 -5.92 -37.44 -1.91
CA LEU A 83 -5.89 -36.48 -0.79
C LEU A 83 -4.48 -36.35 -0.16
N GLU A 84 -3.75 -37.46 -0.08
CA GLU A 84 -2.39 -37.49 0.48
C GLU A 84 -1.37 -36.81 -0.44
N GLU A 85 -1.46 -37.04 -1.75
CA GLU A 85 -0.61 -36.37 -2.75
C GLU A 85 -0.89 -34.86 -2.79
N ILE A 86 -2.15 -34.45 -2.64
CA ILE A 86 -2.56 -33.05 -2.53
C ILE A 86 -1.90 -32.41 -1.30
N ARG A 87 -1.97 -33.04 -0.12
CA ARG A 87 -1.36 -32.51 1.11
C ARG A 87 0.15 -32.34 0.99
N ILE A 88 0.85 -33.37 0.54
CA ILE A 88 2.30 -33.32 0.33
C ILE A 88 2.67 -32.21 -0.67
N PHE A 89 1.86 -32.04 -1.72
CA PHE A 89 2.07 -30.97 -2.69
C PHE A 89 1.87 -29.59 -2.06
N LEU A 90 0.79 -29.38 -1.30
CA LEU A 90 0.51 -28.11 -0.62
C LEU A 90 1.61 -27.75 0.39
N ASP A 91 2.14 -28.72 1.15
CA ASP A 91 3.26 -28.48 2.06
C ASP A 91 4.52 -28.02 1.32
N ARG A 92 4.84 -28.67 0.19
CA ARG A 92 5.97 -28.27 -0.68
C ARG A 92 5.74 -26.94 -1.36
N LEU A 93 4.49 -26.60 -1.68
CA LEU A 93 4.14 -25.31 -2.24
C LEU A 93 4.29 -24.21 -1.19
N ALA A 94 3.76 -24.42 0.02
CA ALA A 94 3.88 -23.49 1.15
C ALA A 94 5.35 -23.21 1.49
N ALA A 95 6.22 -24.22 1.45
CA ALA A 95 7.65 -24.04 1.67
C ALA A 95 8.37 -23.21 0.59
N ARG A 96 7.82 -23.14 -0.64
CA ARG A 96 8.39 -22.39 -1.77
C ARG A 96 7.78 -21.00 -1.93
N LEU A 97 6.61 -20.74 -1.34
CA LEU A 97 5.95 -19.45 -1.45
C LEU A 97 6.70 -18.36 -0.67
N PRO A 98 6.57 -17.09 -1.10
CA PRO A 98 7.09 -15.94 -0.37
C PRO A 98 6.58 -15.89 1.08
N ARG A 99 7.40 -15.38 2.02
CA ARG A 99 7.06 -15.28 3.46
C ARG A 99 5.81 -14.45 3.79
N ASN A 100 5.29 -13.68 2.85
CA ASN A 100 4.04 -12.94 2.98
C ASN A 100 2.79 -13.79 2.69
N VAL A 101 2.95 -15.06 2.30
CA VAL A 101 1.88 -16.06 2.29
C VAL A 101 1.93 -16.82 3.61
N ARG A 102 0.84 -16.79 4.37
CA ARG A 102 0.77 -17.42 5.70
C ARG A 102 0.36 -18.89 5.65
N CYS A 103 -0.60 -19.23 4.80
CA CYS A 103 -1.09 -20.58 4.60
C CYS A 103 -1.83 -20.69 3.27
N ILE A 104 -2.17 -21.91 2.87
CA ILE A 104 -2.84 -22.25 1.62
C ILE A 104 -3.98 -23.21 1.95
N GLU A 105 -5.13 -23.03 1.30
CA GLU A 105 -6.29 -23.91 1.43
C GLU A 105 -6.81 -24.27 0.05
N LEU A 106 -7.13 -25.55 -0.16
CA LEU A 106 -7.80 -26.07 -1.32
C LEU A 106 -9.24 -26.41 -0.93
N LYS A 107 -10.19 -25.78 -1.62
CA LYS A 107 -11.62 -25.93 -1.38
C LYS A 107 -12.30 -26.39 -2.65
N ASP A 108 -13.14 -27.42 -2.55
CA ASP A 108 -14.02 -27.84 -3.62
C ASP A 108 -15.16 -26.82 -3.75
N LEU A 109 -15.31 -26.25 -4.96
CA LEU A 109 -16.25 -25.17 -5.24
C LEU A 109 -17.71 -25.63 -5.32
N GLN A 110 -17.97 -26.92 -5.58
CA GLN A 110 -19.33 -27.46 -5.71
C GLN A 110 -19.92 -27.77 -4.33
N THR A 111 -19.08 -28.27 -3.43
CA THR A 111 -19.48 -28.78 -2.12
C THR A 111 -19.13 -27.82 -0.98
N ASP A 112 -18.35 -26.78 -1.27
CA ASP A 112 -17.81 -25.83 -0.31
C ASP A 112 -16.95 -26.51 0.79
N ARG A 113 -16.38 -27.68 0.47
CA ARG A 113 -15.58 -28.47 1.42
C ARG A 113 -14.10 -28.19 1.25
N ILE A 114 -13.39 -28.14 2.37
CA ILE A 114 -11.94 -28.05 2.38
C ILE A 114 -11.37 -29.45 2.12
N GLU A 115 -10.72 -29.62 0.98
CA GLU A 115 -10.05 -30.88 0.60
C GLU A 115 -8.69 -31.00 1.28
N ALA A 116 -7.94 -29.89 1.35
CA ALA A 116 -6.67 -29.84 2.07
C ALA A 116 -6.33 -28.42 2.49
N SER A 117 -5.61 -28.26 3.60
CA SER A 117 -5.22 -26.95 4.12
C SER A 117 -3.91 -27.03 4.89
N THR A 118 -3.08 -25.99 4.75
CA THR A 118 -1.93 -25.72 5.63
C THR A 118 -2.26 -24.63 6.66
N CYS A 119 -3.52 -24.19 6.73
CA CYS A 119 -3.98 -23.18 7.68
C CYS A 119 -4.39 -23.82 9.02
N ASP A 120 -4.07 -23.16 10.13
CA ASP A 120 -4.55 -23.56 11.46
C ASP A 120 -6.07 -23.41 11.61
N THR A 121 -6.62 -22.42 10.90
CA THR A 121 -8.05 -22.12 10.87
C THR A 121 -8.52 -21.94 9.42
N PRO A 122 -9.73 -22.41 9.08
CA PRO A 122 -10.32 -22.17 7.76
C PRO A 122 -10.28 -20.70 7.36
N LEU A 123 -9.99 -20.43 6.09
CA LEU A 123 -10.01 -19.07 5.57
C LEU A 123 -11.46 -18.56 5.53
N PRO A 124 -11.75 -17.33 6.00
CA PRO A 124 -13.09 -16.73 5.94
C PRO A 124 -13.37 -16.20 4.53
N LEU A 125 -13.22 -17.05 3.52
CA LEU A 125 -13.47 -16.73 2.12
C LEU A 125 -14.81 -17.35 1.72
N THR A 126 -15.82 -16.49 1.60
CA THR A 126 -17.07 -16.82 0.90
C THR A 126 -16.92 -16.33 -0.52
N VAL A 127 -16.74 -17.25 -1.45
CA VAL A 127 -16.70 -16.94 -2.89
C VAL A 127 -18.16 -16.88 -3.37
N PRO A 128 -18.64 -15.78 -3.96
CA PRO A 128 -19.99 -15.72 -4.52
C PRO A 128 -20.18 -16.79 -5.60
N ASP A 129 -21.35 -17.41 -5.68
CA ASP A 129 -21.67 -18.41 -6.71
C ASP A 129 -21.51 -17.89 -8.14
N THR A 130 -21.54 -16.56 -8.32
CA THR A 130 -21.35 -15.87 -9.60
C THR A 130 -19.88 -15.66 -9.99
N PHE A 131 -18.94 -15.95 -9.08
CA PHE A 131 -17.52 -15.67 -9.27
C PHE A 131 -16.88 -16.60 -10.30
N TRP A 132 -17.35 -17.85 -10.39
CA TRP A 132 -16.88 -18.83 -11.37
C TRP A 132 -18.00 -19.11 -12.38
N PRO A 133 -17.81 -18.85 -13.69
CA PRO A 133 -18.80 -19.23 -14.69
C PRO A 133 -18.83 -20.76 -14.75
N VAL A 134 -19.91 -21.35 -14.22
CA VAL A 134 -20.10 -22.80 -13.98
C VAL A 134 -19.91 -23.70 -15.22
N LYS A 135 -19.60 -23.20 -16.43
CA LYS A 135 -19.45 -24.02 -17.65
C LYS A 135 -18.42 -23.52 -18.68
N ALA A 136 -17.35 -22.83 -18.29
CA ALA A 136 -16.19 -22.75 -19.19
C ALA A 136 -15.34 -24.01 -18.96
N ARG A 137 -15.22 -24.85 -19.99
CA ARG A 137 -14.38 -26.04 -20.00
C ARG A 137 -12.98 -25.66 -19.48
N LEU A 138 -12.53 -26.30 -18.39
CA LEU A 138 -11.24 -26.13 -17.71
C LEU A 138 -10.04 -26.57 -18.58
N GLU A 139 -10.01 -26.21 -19.86
CA GLU A 139 -8.87 -26.43 -20.75
C GLU A 139 -7.92 -25.23 -20.77
N ASP A 140 -8.32 -24.08 -20.21
CA ASP A 140 -7.52 -22.86 -20.23
C ASP A 140 -7.78 -22.03 -18.96
N LEU A 141 -7.00 -22.28 -17.92
CA LEU A 141 -6.97 -21.42 -16.73
C LEU A 141 -6.14 -20.19 -17.10
N ASP A 142 -6.81 -19.09 -17.44
CA ASP A 142 -6.18 -17.82 -17.76
C ASP A 142 -5.73 -17.08 -16.48
N GLU A 143 -4.72 -16.21 -16.58
CA GLU A 143 -4.23 -15.40 -15.45
C GLU A 143 -5.33 -14.48 -14.87
N ASP A 144 -6.30 -14.08 -15.70
CA ASP A 144 -7.45 -13.25 -15.32
C ASP A 144 -8.42 -13.93 -14.34
N LEU A 145 -8.31 -15.25 -14.15
CA LEU A 145 -9.11 -16.00 -13.20
C LEU A 145 -8.49 -16.07 -11.80
N VAL A 146 -7.28 -15.54 -11.62
CA VAL A 146 -6.57 -15.57 -10.33
C VAL A 146 -6.82 -14.26 -9.56
N TYR A 147 -7.74 -14.30 -8.60
CA TYR A 147 -8.09 -13.13 -7.80
C TYR A 147 -7.30 -13.06 -6.50
N VAL A 148 -6.55 -11.97 -6.33
CA VAL A 148 -5.76 -11.69 -5.13
C VAL A 148 -6.34 -10.46 -4.43
N LYS A 149 -7.02 -10.67 -3.30
CA LYS A 149 -7.48 -9.57 -2.43
C LYS A 149 -6.39 -9.23 -1.41
N THR A 150 -6.08 -7.96 -1.25
CA THR A 150 -5.22 -7.51 -0.14
C THR A 150 -6.04 -7.42 1.14
N ALA A 151 -5.42 -7.75 2.28
CA ALA A 151 -6.09 -7.76 3.59
C ALA A 151 -6.53 -6.38 4.12
N LEU A 152 -6.32 -5.30 3.36
CA LEU A 152 -6.60 -3.92 3.79
C LEU A 152 -8.04 -3.44 3.48
N SER A 153 -8.88 -4.28 2.89
CA SER A 153 -10.18 -3.84 2.35
C SER A 153 -11.30 -3.60 3.38
N ASP A 154 -11.15 -3.97 4.66
CA ASP A 154 -12.30 -3.96 5.58
C ASP A 154 -12.37 -2.72 6.51
N THR A 155 -11.53 -1.69 6.33
CA THR A 155 -11.49 -0.54 7.26
C THR A 155 -11.76 0.85 6.63
N GLN A 156 -12.01 0.96 5.32
CA GLN A 156 -12.19 2.29 4.68
C GLN A 156 -13.64 2.70 4.35
N GLU A 157 -14.66 1.93 4.71
CA GLU A 157 -16.06 2.25 4.35
C GLU A 157 -16.86 3.04 5.41
N LEU A 158 -16.26 3.49 6.52
CA LEU A 158 -17.00 4.16 7.61
C LEU A 158 -16.58 5.60 7.95
N GLU A 159 -15.73 6.26 7.14
CA GLU A 159 -15.32 7.65 7.44
C GLU A 159 -15.15 8.51 6.18
N SER A 160 -16.16 8.53 5.30
CA SER A 160 -16.19 9.47 4.16
C SER A 160 -17.56 10.13 3.95
N ASP A 161 -18.35 10.31 5.01
CA ASP A 161 -19.64 11.02 4.94
C ASP A 161 -19.81 12.12 6.01
N SER A 162 -18.70 12.65 6.54
CA SER A 162 -18.73 13.77 7.48
C SER A 162 -17.55 14.71 7.23
N LYS A 163 -17.68 15.58 6.22
CA LYS A 163 -17.24 16.99 6.19
C LYS A 163 -17.26 17.55 4.77
N LEU A 164 -18.43 18.05 4.36
CA LEU A 164 -18.51 19.28 3.58
C LEU A 164 -19.87 19.96 3.83
N SER A 165 -19.91 20.82 4.84
CA SER A 165 -20.86 21.93 5.00
C SER A 165 -20.14 23.05 5.73
#